data_AF-A0AAW5VVN1-F1
#
_entry.id   AF-A0AAW5VVN1-F1
#
_cell.length_a   1.000
_cell.length_b   1.000
_cell.length_c   1.000
_cell.angle_alpha   90.00
_cell.angle_beta   90.00
_cell.angle_gamma   90.00
#
_symmetry.space_group_name_H-M   'P 1'
#
loop_
_entity.id
_entity.type
_entity.pdbx_description
1 polymer ?
#
loop_
_entity_poly.entity_id
_entity_poly.type
_entity_poly.pdbx_seq_one_letter_code
_entity_poly.pdbx_strand_id
1 'polypeptide(L)'
;MSLLIGLAAKARSGKDTVANLLLAQNPLLAAYALADPVKMGCEVLFGLSPAQAWTDDSLKEVPIALWQRSPRQCFQLLGTDWMRQRDPDHWLRRAQHVLEFGPGAPLSRNIQDYSVWALALAAIYGMVPEHLDDEQANHVDAFWGLSPRQAAEHLRNQVLAEYPDYEQRRQTLPLLLPSHQLPDMSQARCLLIKDIRYENEANFIREHGGEIWHIERPGNPVISQHSSEWGVERAPQDYLIRNDAGLDELSSKVHDLWAGFTQRHGLTL
;
A
#
# COMPACT_ATOMS: atom_id res chain seq x y z
N MET A 1 15.78 12.67 -5.57
CA MET A 1 15.68 11.22 -5.35
C MET A 1 14.81 11.04 -4.11
N SER A 2 13.75 10.25 -4.21
CA SER A 2 12.82 10.03 -3.09
C SER A 2 13.35 8.87 -2.24
N LEU A 3 13.34 9.03 -0.92
CA LEU A 3 13.93 8.06 0.01
C LEU A 3 12.87 7.10 0.59
N LEU A 4 13.31 5.95 1.07
CA LEU A 4 12.45 4.93 1.66
C LEU A 4 12.90 4.59 3.09
N ILE A 5 11.93 4.53 4.00
CA ILE A 5 12.10 3.92 5.33
C ILE A 5 11.09 2.80 5.47
N GLY A 6 11.58 1.63 5.85
CA GLY A 6 10.77 0.47 6.16
C GLY A 6 10.64 0.21 7.64
N LEU A 7 9.42 0.05 8.17
CA LEU A 7 9.23 -0.39 9.55
C LEU A 7 8.98 -1.88 9.63
N ALA A 8 9.88 -2.59 10.33
CA ALA A 8 9.78 -4.00 10.63
C ALA A 8 9.55 -4.20 12.12
N ALA A 9 8.43 -4.83 12.50
CA ALA A 9 8.13 -5.04 13.91
C ALA A 9 7.14 -6.18 14.12
N LYS A 10 7.32 -6.94 15.21
CA LYS A 10 6.29 -7.84 15.73
C LYS A 10 5.07 -7.06 16.22
N ALA A 11 3.91 -7.72 16.24
CA ALA A 11 2.69 -7.14 16.79
C ALA A 11 2.93 -6.61 18.22
N ARG A 12 2.39 -5.44 18.54
CA ARG A 12 2.50 -4.77 19.87
C ARG A 12 3.93 -4.35 20.29
N SER A 13 4.89 -4.32 19.36
CA SER A 13 6.24 -3.78 19.64
C SER A 13 6.31 -2.24 19.71
N GLY A 14 5.25 -1.52 19.34
CA GLY A 14 5.22 -0.05 19.30
C GLY A 14 5.42 0.55 17.90
N LYS A 15 5.25 -0.24 16.85
CA LYS A 15 5.38 0.19 15.45
C LYS A 15 4.54 1.41 15.09
N ASP A 16 3.26 1.37 15.44
CA ASP A 16 2.34 2.46 15.12
C ASP A 16 2.70 3.73 15.91
N THR A 17 3.21 3.57 17.14
CA THR A 17 3.75 4.68 17.93
C THR A 17 4.95 5.32 17.24
N VAL A 18 5.92 4.52 16.79
CA VAL A 18 7.10 5.03 16.05
C VAL A 18 6.69 5.72 14.75
N ALA A 19 5.78 5.10 13.98
CA ALA A 19 5.28 5.69 12.74
C ALA A 19 4.60 7.05 13.01
N ASN A 20 3.78 7.14 14.04
CA ASN A 20 3.10 8.39 14.40
C ASN A 20 4.09 9.47 14.86
N LEU A 21 5.11 9.12 15.66
CA LEU A 21 6.16 10.05 16.06
C LEU A 21 6.90 10.60 14.85
N LEU A 22 7.29 9.73 13.92
CA LEU A 22 7.97 10.12 12.69
C LEU A 22 7.13 11.06 11.83
N LEU A 23 5.87 10.73 11.58
CA LEU A 23 4.99 11.54 10.74
C LEU A 23 4.63 12.89 11.38
N ALA A 24 4.46 12.93 12.71
CA ALA A 24 4.13 14.16 13.42
C ALA A 24 5.27 15.18 13.43
N GLN A 25 6.52 14.73 13.41
CA GLN A 25 7.70 15.58 13.55
C GLN A 25 8.34 15.97 12.22
N ASN A 26 8.00 15.28 11.11
CA ASN A 26 8.75 15.37 9.86
C ASN A 26 7.83 15.63 8.66
N PRO A 27 7.66 16.90 8.22
CA PRO A 27 6.74 17.26 7.14
C PRO A 27 7.16 16.71 5.77
N LEU A 28 8.45 16.38 5.58
CA LEU A 28 8.95 15.76 4.34
C LEU A 28 8.70 14.25 4.27
N LEU A 29 8.18 13.64 5.34
CA LEU A 29 7.92 12.21 5.42
C LEU A 29 6.43 11.95 5.20
N ALA A 30 6.12 11.14 4.20
CA ALA A 30 4.76 10.67 3.97
C ALA A 30 4.63 9.19 4.25
N ALA A 31 3.45 8.82 4.73
CA ALA A 31 3.12 7.47 5.11
C ALA A 31 2.56 6.70 3.91
N TYR A 32 3.03 5.47 3.70
CA TYR A 32 2.51 4.59 2.66
C TYR A 32 2.35 3.17 3.22
N ALA A 33 1.19 2.54 2.99
CA ALA A 33 1.03 1.12 3.24
C ALA A 33 0.81 0.39 1.91
N LEU A 34 1.50 -0.74 1.73
CA LEU A 34 1.42 -1.52 0.49
C LEU A 34 -0.01 -2.04 0.23
N ALA A 35 -0.80 -2.19 1.31
CA ALA A 35 -2.20 -2.57 1.24
C ALA A 35 -3.18 -1.44 0.86
N ASP A 36 -2.76 -0.17 0.87
CA ASP A 36 -3.66 0.95 0.55
C ASP A 36 -4.20 0.88 -0.89
N PRO A 37 -3.37 0.74 -1.95
CA PRO A 37 -3.89 0.57 -3.31
C PRO A 37 -4.74 -0.70 -3.48
N VAL A 38 -4.49 -1.76 -2.69
CA VAL A 38 -5.33 -2.97 -2.65
C VAL A 38 -6.73 -2.63 -2.16
N LYS A 39 -6.84 -1.95 -1.01
CA LYS A 39 -8.13 -1.58 -0.43
C LYS A 39 -8.90 -0.62 -1.33
N MET A 40 -8.22 0.37 -1.92
CA MET A 40 -8.81 1.28 -2.91
C MET A 40 -9.33 0.52 -4.13
N GLY A 41 -8.54 -0.43 -4.67
CA GLY A 41 -8.99 -1.29 -5.77
C GLY A 41 -10.21 -2.14 -5.39
N CYS A 42 -10.26 -2.65 -4.15
CA CYS A 42 -11.41 -3.40 -3.66
C CYS A 42 -12.67 -2.54 -3.42
N GLU A 43 -12.54 -1.28 -2.97
CA GLU A 43 -13.66 -0.32 -2.93
C GLU A 43 -14.33 -0.22 -4.30
N VAL A 44 -13.52 -0.11 -5.35
CA VAL A 44 -14.00 0.00 -6.72
C VAL A 44 -14.59 -1.31 -7.22
N LEU A 45 -13.79 -2.39 -7.19
CA LEU A 45 -14.14 -3.69 -7.78
C LEU A 45 -15.29 -4.38 -7.05
N PHE A 46 -15.32 -4.32 -5.72
CA PHE A 46 -16.34 -5.03 -4.93
C PHE A 46 -17.39 -4.07 -4.33
N GLY A 47 -17.27 -2.77 -4.59
CA GLY A 47 -18.20 -1.77 -4.03
C GLY A 47 -18.13 -1.72 -2.50
N LEU A 48 -16.93 -1.91 -1.92
CA LEU A 48 -16.77 -1.85 -0.47
C LEU A 48 -17.06 -0.43 0.04
N SER A 49 -17.78 -0.33 1.14
CA SER A 49 -17.91 0.92 1.88
C SER A 49 -16.58 1.31 2.55
N PRO A 50 -16.37 2.60 2.85
CA PRO A 50 -15.20 3.05 3.61
C PRO A 50 -15.06 2.35 4.98
N ALA A 51 -16.20 2.00 5.60
CA ALA A 51 -16.20 1.26 6.86
C ALA A 51 -15.61 -0.14 6.71
N GLN A 52 -16.02 -0.87 5.67
CA GLN A 52 -15.49 -2.20 5.35
C GLN A 52 -14.03 -2.15 4.91
N ALA A 53 -13.61 -1.11 4.21
CA ALA A 53 -12.25 -0.99 3.67
C ALA A 53 -11.23 -0.50 4.71
N TRP A 54 -11.61 0.49 5.53
CA TRP A 54 -10.66 1.28 6.32
C TRP A 54 -10.94 1.25 7.81
N THR A 55 -12.14 1.68 8.23
CA THR A 55 -12.36 2.18 9.60
C THR A 55 -12.89 1.16 10.60
N ASP A 56 -13.54 0.08 10.15
CA ASP A 56 -14.11 -0.94 11.06
C ASP A 56 -13.50 -2.32 10.80
N ASP A 57 -12.59 -2.72 11.69
CA ASP A 57 -11.92 -4.03 11.61
C ASP A 57 -12.89 -5.20 11.81
N SER A 58 -14.01 -5.01 12.52
CA SER A 58 -15.00 -6.07 12.72
C SER A 58 -15.71 -6.43 11.43
N LEU A 59 -15.94 -5.44 10.54
CA LEU A 59 -16.57 -5.63 9.24
C LEU A 59 -15.65 -6.32 8.23
N LYS A 60 -14.32 -6.30 8.44
CA LYS A 60 -13.35 -6.90 7.49
C LYS A 60 -13.47 -8.41 7.39
N GLU A 61 -14.01 -9.06 8.42
CA GLU A 61 -14.21 -10.52 8.45
C GLU A 61 -15.65 -10.93 8.12
N VAL A 62 -16.58 -9.98 8.00
CA VAL A 62 -18.00 -10.27 7.71
C VAL A 62 -18.21 -10.47 6.21
N PRO A 63 -18.76 -11.62 5.76
CA PRO A 63 -19.05 -11.86 4.36
C PRO A 63 -20.04 -10.84 3.77
N ILE A 64 -19.72 -10.34 2.57
CA ILE A 64 -20.56 -9.44 1.79
C ILE A 64 -21.52 -10.30 0.98
N ALA A 65 -22.83 -10.14 1.18
CA ALA A 65 -23.86 -10.97 0.56
C ALA A 65 -23.73 -11.11 -0.97
N LEU A 66 -23.36 -10.03 -1.67
CA LEU A 66 -23.23 -10.06 -3.13
C LEU A 66 -22.07 -10.95 -3.63
N TRP A 67 -20.98 -10.99 -2.87
CA TRP A 67 -19.73 -11.64 -3.26
C TRP A 67 -19.50 -12.97 -2.55
N GLN A 68 -20.27 -13.24 -1.49
CA GLN A 68 -20.08 -14.37 -0.57
C GLN A 68 -18.65 -14.45 -0.02
N ARG A 69 -18.01 -13.28 0.13
CA ARG A 69 -16.64 -13.10 0.61
C ARG A 69 -16.56 -11.90 1.54
N SER A 70 -15.71 -11.99 2.56
CA SER A 70 -15.43 -10.86 3.43
C SER A 70 -14.49 -9.85 2.75
N PRO A 71 -14.44 -8.58 3.19
CA PRO A 71 -13.45 -7.63 2.71
C PRO A 71 -12.01 -8.14 2.80
N ARG A 72 -11.65 -8.87 3.87
CA ARG A 72 -10.34 -9.51 4.04
C ARG A 72 -10.04 -10.47 2.90
N GLN A 73 -11.00 -11.32 2.54
CA GLN A 73 -10.87 -12.26 1.43
C GLN A 73 -10.76 -11.54 0.08
N CYS A 74 -11.50 -10.44 -0.12
CA CYS A 74 -11.35 -9.60 -1.30
C CYS A 74 -9.96 -8.96 -1.42
N PHE A 75 -9.40 -8.46 -0.30
CA PHE A 75 -8.02 -7.94 -0.28
C PHE A 75 -7.00 -9.03 -0.59
N GLN A 76 -7.22 -10.26 -0.11
CA GLN A 76 -6.34 -11.39 -0.41
C GLN A 76 -6.40 -11.79 -1.89
N LEU A 77 -7.60 -11.87 -2.47
CA LEU A 77 -7.79 -12.15 -3.90
C LEU A 77 -7.06 -11.14 -4.76
N LEU A 78 -7.36 -9.85 -4.59
CA LEU A 78 -6.72 -8.80 -5.39
C LEU A 78 -5.22 -8.72 -5.08
N GLY A 79 -4.87 -8.65 -3.80
CA GLY A 79 -3.50 -8.41 -3.35
C GLY A 79 -2.55 -9.53 -3.70
N THR A 80 -2.90 -10.76 -3.32
CA THR A 80 -2.00 -11.92 -3.38
C THR A 80 -2.29 -12.77 -4.60
N ASP A 81 -3.54 -13.20 -4.76
CA ASP A 81 -3.86 -14.25 -5.72
C ASP A 81 -3.83 -13.73 -7.16
N TRP A 82 -4.26 -12.49 -7.40
CA TRP A 82 -4.31 -11.92 -8.74
C TRP A 82 -3.03 -11.15 -9.08
N MET A 83 -2.67 -10.16 -8.27
CA MET A 83 -1.62 -9.21 -8.63
C MET A 83 -0.22 -9.76 -8.33
N ARG A 84 0.02 -10.31 -7.13
CA ARG A 84 1.33 -10.90 -6.78
C ARG A 84 1.65 -12.17 -7.55
N GLN A 85 0.65 -12.95 -7.95
CA GLN A 85 0.88 -14.12 -8.81
C GLN A 85 1.41 -13.71 -10.19
N ARG A 86 0.96 -12.57 -10.72
CA ARG A 86 1.45 -12.02 -11.99
C ARG A 86 2.81 -11.32 -11.82
N ASP A 87 2.93 -10.49 -10.80
CA ASP A 87 4.13 -9.71 -10.49
C ASP A 87 4.31 -9.69 -8.96
N PRO A 88 5.23 -10.51 -8.40
CA PRO A 88 5.44 -10.61 -6.96
C PRO A 88 5.71 -9.28 -6.26
N ASP A 89 6.27 -8.32 -7.00
CA ASP A 89 6.65 -7.01 -6.51
C ASP A 89 5.65 -5.92 -6.93
N HIS A 90 4.46 -6.27 -7.44
CA HIS A 90 3.45 -5.33 -7.95
C HIS A 90 3.21 -4.15 -6.99
N TRP A 91 2.98 -4.44 -5.71
CA TRP A 91 2.68 -3.40 -4.72
C TRP A 91 3.90 -2.55 -4.33
N LEU A 92 5.11 -3.10 -4.47
CA LEU A 92 6.36 -2.36 -4.29
C LEU A 92 6.61 -1.45 -5.49
N ARG A 93 6.39 -1.94 -6.71
CA ARG A 93 6.38 -1.13 -7.94
C ARG A 93 5.31 -0.05 -7.88
N ARG A 94 4.14 -0.33 -7.30
CA ARG A 94 3.10 0.70 -7.11
C ARG A 94 3.56 1.79 -6.14
N ALA A 95 4.30 1.45 -5.09
CA ALA A 95 4.92 2.42 -4.19
C ALA A 95 6.01 3.23 -4.93
N GLN A 96 6.85 2.58 -5.73
CA GLN A 96 7.84 3.23 -6.58
C GLN A 96 7.20 4.22 -7.56
N HIS A 97 6.10 3.82 -8.20
CA HIS A 97 5.33 4.70 -9.07
C HIS A 97 4.84 5.94 -8.31
N VAL A 98 4.45 5.81 -7.04
CA VAL A 98 4.12 7.00 -6.21
C VAL A 98 5.32 7.89 -6.00
N LEU A 99 6.49 7.32 -5.71
CA LEU A 99 7.73 8.10 -5.51
C LEU A 99 8.16 8.86 -6.77
N GLU A 100 7.95 8.28 -7.95
CA GLU A 100 8.44 8.81 -9.23
C GLU A 100 7.42 9.74 -9.90
N PHE A 101 6.14 9.37 -9.90
CA PHE A 101 5.09 10.03 -10.67
C PHE A 101 3.96 10.61 -9.79
N GLY A 102 4.01 10.38 -8.47
CA GLY A 102 2.96 10.77 -7.54
C GLY A 102 1.82 9.76 -7.45
N PRO A 103 0.75 10.08 -6.67
CA PRO A 103 -0.33 9.15 -6.38
C PRO A 103 -1.17 8.74 -7.62
N GLY A 104 -1.02 9.47 -8.73
CA GLY A 104 -1.82 9.34 -9.95
C GLY A 104 -2.48 10.68 -10.29
N ALA A 105 -3.10 10.78 -11.47
CA ALA A 105 -3.84 11.97 -11.85
C ALA A 105 -5.04 12.21 -10.89
N PRO A 106 -5.35 13.46 -10.54
CA PRO A 106 -6.55 13.77 -9.78
C PRO A 106 -7.78 13.26 -10.52
N LEU A 107 -8.62 12.47 -9.86
CA LEU A 107 -9.87 12.00 -10.44
C LEU A 107 -10.84 13.18 -10.57
N SER A 108 -11.45 13.33 -11.74
CA SER A 108 -12.59 14.21 -11.98
C SER A 108 -13.66 13.95 -10.92
N ARG A 109 -14.35 15.00 -10.48
CA ARG A 109 -15.49 14.86 -9.56
C ARG A 109 -16.71 14.22 -10.23
N ASN A 110 -16.76 14.18 -11.56
CA ASN A 110 -17.88 13.57 -12.26
C ASN A 110 -17.67 12.06 -12.42
N ILE A 111 -18.31 11.28 -11.55
CA ILE A 111 -18.21 9.82 -11.51
C ILE A 111 -18.73 9.13 -12.78
N GLN A 112 -19.59 9.79 -13.55
CA GLN A 112 -20.18 9.22 -14.77
C GLN A 112 -19.17 9.05 -15.90
N ASP A 113 -18.02 9.72 -15.80
CA ASP A 113 -16.96 9.66 -16.79
C ASP A 113 -16.09 8.39 -16.64
N TYR A 114 -16.34 7.58 -15.61
CA TYR A 114 -15.49 6.44 -15.28
C TYR A 114 -16.21 5.10 -15.28
N SER A 115 -15.53 4.09 -15.82
CA SER A 115 -15.88 2.69 -15.60
C SER A 115 -15.25 2.16 -14.30
N VAL A 116 -15.82 1.06 -13.76
CA VAL A 116 -15.23 0.29 -12.66
C VAL A 116 -13.78 -0.09 -12.99
N TRP A 117 -13.51 -0.48 -14.23
CA TRP A 117 -12.18 -0.89 -14.69
C TRP A 117 -11.20 0.26 -14.71
N ALA A 118 -11.62 1.43 -15.20
CA ALA A 118 -10.78 2.64 -15.22
C ALA A 118 -10.37 3.05 -13.80
N LEU A 119 -11.32 3.14 -12.86
CA LEU A 119 -11.02 3.46 -11.46
C LEU A 119 -10.16 2.40 -10.76
N ALA A 120 -10.36 1.12 -11.07
CA ALA A 120 -9.55 0.05 -10.53
C ALA A 120 -8.09 0.16 -11.00
N LEU A 121 -7.86 0.50 -12.28
CA LEU A 121 -6.52 0.73 -12.81
C LEU A 121 -5.85 1.95 -12.17
N ALA A 122 -6.59 3.04 -11.93
CA ALA A 122 -6.07 4.20 -11.23
C ALA A 122 -5.58 3.84 -9.81
N ALA A 123 -6.34 3.02 -9.08
CA ALA A 123 -5.92 2.54 -7.76
C ALA A 123 -4.70 1.61 -7.84
N ILE A 124 -4.79 0.56 -8.67
CA ILE A 124 -3.87 -0.59 -8.68
C ILE A 124 -2.55 -0.27 -9.37
N TYR A 125 -2.58 0.52 -10.44
CA TYR A 125 -1.40 0.84 -11.26
C TYR A 125 -0.99 2.32 -11.18
N GLY A 126 -1.89 3.21 -10.73
CA GLY A 126 -1.65 4.66 -10.82
C GLY A 126 -1.85 5.23 -12.23
N MET A 127 -2.46 4.45 -13.13
CA MET A 127 -2.76 4.87 -14.49
C MET A 127 -3.88 5.91 -14.52
N VAL A 128 -3.82 6.81 -15.49
CA VAL A 128 -4.88 7.79 -15.76
C VAL A 128 -6.13 7.03 -16.26
N PRO A 129 -7.27 7.11 -15.54
CA PRO A 129 -8.44 6.29 -15.85
C PRO A 129 -9.03 6.58 -17.23
N GLU A 130 -8.99 7.84 -17.67
CA GLU A 130 -9.52 8.28 -18.97
C GLU A 130 -8.83 7.60 -20.16
N HIS A 131 -7.55 7.20 -20.00
CA HIS A 131 -6.79 6.54 -21.06
C HIS A 131 -7.38 5.18 -21.45
N LEU A 132 -8.25 4.57 -20.64
CA LEU A 132 -8.88 3.31 -21.02
C LEU A 132 -9.89 3.48 -22.17
N ASP A 133 -10.45 4.68 -22.32
CA ASP A 133 -11.53 4.99 -23.26
C ASP A 133 -11.06 5.76 -24.51
N ASP A 134 -9.75 6.07 -24.62
CA ASP A 134 -9.16 6.79 -25.74
C ASP A 134 -8.03 6.01 -26.46
N GLU A 135 -7.28 6.71 -27.33
CA GLU A 135 -6.18 6.11 -28.09
C GLU A 135 -5.02 5.60 -27.22
N GLN A 136 -4.86 6.12 -25.99
CA GLN A 136 -3.83 5.71 -25.04
C GLN A 136 -4.07 4.32 -24.46
N ALA A 137 -5.28 3.75 -24.61
CA ALA A 137 -5.61 2.42 -24.08
C ALA A 137 -4.65 1.33 -24.57
N ASN A 138 -4.09 1.49 -25.78
CA ASN A 138 -3.15 0.56 -26.39
C ASN A 138 -1.69 0.99 -26.27
N HIS A 139 -1.41 2.19 -25.76
CA HIS A 139 -0.04 2.64 -25.55
C HIS A 139 0.55 1.92 -24.34
N VAL A 140 1.72 1.31 -24.53
CA VAL A 140 2.42 0.60 -23.46
C VAL A 140 2.98 1.62 -22.48
N ASP A 141 2.57 1.52 -21.22
CA ASP A 141 3.16 2.31 -20.14
C ASP A 141 4.61 1.86 -19.91
N ALA A 142 5.57 2.79 -19.98
CA ALA A 142 6.98 2.47 -19.91
C ALA A 142 7.42 1.93 -18.53
N PHE A 143 6.76 2.35 -17.45
CA PHE A 143 7.06 1.89 -16.10
C PHE A 143 6.51 0.48 -15.85
N TRP A 144 5.28 0.22 -16.28
CA TRP A 144 4.62 -1.06 -16.07
C TRP A 144 4.95 -2.10 -17.14
N GLY A 145 5.39 -1.67 -18.33
CA GLY A 145 5.66 -2.56 -19.46
C GLY A 145 4.40 -3.18 -20.08
N LEU A 146 3.23 -2.57 -19.85
CA LEU A 146 1.95 -3.01 -20.38
C LEU A 146 1.01 -1.82 -20.61
N SER A 147 0.05 -1.95 -21.53
CA SER A 147 -0.93 -0.90 -21.81
C SER A 147 -2.11 -0.91 -20.84
N PRO A 148 -2.86 0.20 -20.69
CA PRO A 148 -4.10 0.22 -19.89
C PRO A 148 -5.09 -0.88 -20.27
N ARG A 149 -5.23 -1.19 -21.58
CA ARG A 149 -6.07 -2.28 -22.06
C ARG A 149 -5.59 -3.64 -21.57
N GLN A 150 -4.31 -3.93 -21.68
CA GLN A 150 -3.74 -5.19 -21.19
C GLN A 150 -3.91 -5.33 -19.66
N ALA A 151 -3.74 -4.23 -18.92
CA ALA A 151 -3.97 -4.18 -17.48
C ALA A 151 -5.44 -4.51 -17.13
N ALA A 152 -6.37 -3.84 -17.82
CA ALA A 152 -7.80 -4.03 -17.62
C ALA A 152 -8.26 -5.43 -18.00
N GLU A 153 -7.75 -5.99 -19.11
CA GLU A 153 -8.06 -7.34 -19.56
C GLU A 153 -7.57 -8.39 -18.56
N HIS A 154 -6.35 -8.25 -18.03
CA HIS A 154 -5.85 -9.14 -17.00
C HIS A 154 -6.76 -9.12 -15.76
N LEU A 155 -7.08 -7.93 -15.26
CA LEU A 155 -7.94 -7.78 -14.07
C LEU A 155 -9.34 -8.32 -14.33
N ARG A 156 -9.93 -8.04 -15.50
CA ARG A 156 -11.23 -8.58 -15.92
C ARG A 156 -11.24 -10.10 -15.94
N ASN A 157 -10.21 -10.71 -16.52
CA ASN A 157 -10.12 -12.17 -16.60
C ASN A 157 -10.06 -12.81 -15.21
N GLN A 158 -9.31 -12.24 -14.28
CA GLN A 158 -9.24 -12.71 -12.89
C GLN A 158 -10.60 -12.59 -12.18
N VAL A 159 -11.24 -11.42 -12.31
CA VAL A 159 -12.55 -11.17 -11.69
C VAL A 159 -13.63 -12.10 -12.27
N LEU A 160 -13.67 -12.28 -13.59
CA LEU A 160 -14.68 -13.10 -14.27
C LEU A 160 -14.46 -14.60 -14.08
N ALA A 161 -13.22 -15.04 -13.85
CA ALA A 161 -12.94 -16.41 -13.46
C ALA A 161 -13.55 -16.75 -12.08
N GLU A 162 -13.52 -15.81 -11.15
CA GLU A 162 -14.12 -15.94 -9.81
C GLU A 162 -15.64 -15.68 -9.81
N TYR A 163 -16.09 -14.74 -10.65
CA TYR A 163 -17.46 -14.27 -10.72
C TYR A 163 -17.91 -14.12 -12.17
N PRO A 164 -18.36 -15.19 -12.84
CA PRO A 164 -18.81 -15.12 -14.24
C PRO A 164 -19.96 -14.13 -14.49
N ASP A 165 -20.77 -13.86 -13.46
CA ASP A 165 -21.88 -12.90 -13.44
C ASP A 165 -21.50 -11.55 -12.80
N TYR A 166 -20.19 -11.24 -12.71
CA TYR A 166 -19.67 -10.04 -12.03
C TYR A 166 -20.36 -8.75 -12.47
N GLU A 167 -20.52 -8.53 -13.77
CA GLU A 167 -21.10 -7.28 -14.29
C GLU A 167 -22.53 -7.08 -13.81
N GLN A 168 -23.34 -8.14 -13.79
CA GLN A 168 -24.73 -8.10 -13.30
C GLN A 168 -24.77 -7.76 -11.81
N ARG A 169 -23.88 -8.35 -11.02
CA ARG A 169 -23.75 -8.07 -9.59
C ARG A 169 -23.27 -6.65 -9.35
N ARG A 170 -22.19 -6.22 -10.01
CA ARG A 170 -21.53 -4.95 -9.75
C ARG A 170 -22.42 -3.76 -10.09
N GLN A 171 -23.27 -3.90 -11.11
CA GLN A 171 -24.26 -2.88 -11.49
C GLN A 171 -25.33 -2.62 -10.41
N THR A 172 -25.55 -3.54 -9.45
CA THR A 172 -26.48 -3.30 -8.34
C THR A 172 -25.88 -2.44 -7.23
N LEU A 173 -24.58 -2.10 -7.30
CA LEU A 173 -23.89 -1.27 -6.32
C LEU A 173 -23.53 0.08 -6.94
N PRO A 174 -23.58 1.19 -6.17
CA PRO A 174 -23.12 2.48 -6.67
C PRO A 174 -21.64 2.42 -7.07
N LEU A 175 -21.28 3.19 -8.10
CA LEU A 175 -19.89 3.50 -8.40
C LEU A 175 -19.50 4.74 -7.60
N LEU A 176 -18.43 4.63 -6.81
CA LEU A 176 -17.90 5.71 -5.99
C LEU A 176 -16.41 5.82 -6.26
N LEU A 177 -15.87 7.04 -6.17
CA LEU A 177 -14.42 7.23 -6.16
C LEU A 177 -13.83 6.59 -4.89
N PRO A 178 -12.60 6.04 -4.95
CA PRO A 178 -11.91 5.56 -3.76
C PRO A 178 -11.92 6.60 -2.64
N SER A 179 -12.22 6.18 -1.42
CA SER A 179 -12.38 7.11 -0.29
C SER A 179 -11.06 7.52 0.35
N HIS A 180 -9.98 6.83 0.00
CA HIS A 180 -8.63 7.08 0.46
C HIS A 180 -7.76 7.65 -0.67
N GLN A 181 -6.84 8.53 -0.32
CA GLN A 181 -5.84 9.08 -1.24
C GLN A 181 -4.45 8.61 -0.83
N LEU A 182 -3.67 8.16 -1.81
CA LEU A 182 -2.25 7.90 -1.60
C LEU A 182 -1.51 9.22 -1.34
N PRO A 183 -0.38 9.19 -0.62
CA PRO A 183 0.33 10.40 -0.23
C PRO A 183 0.73 11.24 -1.45
N ASP A 184 0.53 12.55 -1.34
CA ASP A 184 1.04 13.51 -2.31
C ASP A 184 2.55 13.68 -2.14
N MET A 185 3.30 13.32 -3.18
CA MET A 185 4.75 13.43 -3.21
C MET A 185 5.23 14.83 -3.65
N SER A 186 4.33 15.78 -3.87
CA SER A 186 4.70 17.17 -4.20
C SER A 186 5.47 17.86 -3.06
N GLN A 187 5.17 17.50 -1.81
CA GLN A 187 5.83 18.03 -0.61
C GLN A 187 6.71 16.99 0.10
N ALA A 188 6.41 15.70 -0.06
CA ALA A 188 7.17 14.64 0.58
C ALA A 188 8.42 14.28 -0.23
N ARG A 189 9.51 13.97 0.48
CA ARG A 189 10.78 13.52 -0.09
C ARG A 189 11.17 12.13 0.39
N CYS A 190 10.44 11.58 1.35
CA CYS A 190 10.64 10.26 1.90
C CYS A 190 9.28 9.56 2.08
N LEU A 191 9.21 8.26 1.78
CA LEU A 191 8.08 7.41 2.16
C LEU A 191 8.44 6.51 3.34
N LEU A 192 7.51 6.41 4.28
CA LEU A 192 7.52 5.46 5.37
C LEU A 192 6.60 4.29 5.03
N ILE A 193 7.19 3.13 4.70
CA ILE A 193 6.50 1.87 4.46
C ILE A 193 6.21 1.21 5.81
N LYS A 194 4.95 1.26 6.25
CA LYS A 194 4.56 0.90 7.62
C LYS A 194 4.46 -0.60 7.86
N ASP A 195 4.30 -1.40 6.81
CA ASP A 195 3.78 -2.77 6.91
C ASP A 195 4.61 -3.78 6.11
N ILE A 196 5.93 -3.74 6.29
CA ILE A 196 6.83 -4.76 5.76
C ILE A 196 6.59 -6.08 6.48
N ARG A 197 6.31 -7.11 5.69
CA ARG A 197 5.99 -8.47 6.14
C ARG A 197 6.83 -9.54 5.43
N TYR A 198 7.42 -9.23 4.29
CA TYR A 198 8.15 -10.20 3.48
C TYR A 198 9.57 -9.70 3.14
N GLU A 199 10.50 -10.63 2.97
CA GLU A 199 11.90 -10.30 2.63
C GLU A 199 12.03 -9.55 1.31
N ASN A 200 11.18 -9.83 0.31
CA ASN A 200 11.20 -9.08 -0.94
C ASN A 200 10.85 -7.59 -0.72
N GLU A 201 9.93 -7.29 0.19
CA GLU A 201 9.60 -5.90 0.55
C GLU A 201 10.76 -5.19 1.26
N ALA A 202 11.48 -5.89 2.14
CA ALA A 202 12.67 -5.34 2.79
C ALA A 202 13.84 -5.17 1.80
N ASN A 203 14.08 -6.16 0.94
CA ASN A 203 15.12 -6.11 -0.08
C ASN A 203 14.87 -4.99 -1.08
N PHE A 204 13.62 -4.81 -1.52
CA PHE A 204 13.23 -3.70 -2.37
C PHE A 204 13.66 -2.35 -1.76
N ILE A 205 13.39 -2.11 -0.48
CA ILE A 205 13.79 -0.86 0.18
C ILE A 205 15.31 -0.72 0.24
N ARG A 206 16.03 -1.80 0.60
CA ARG A 206 17.50 -1.82 0.67
C ARG A 206 18.13 -1.51 -0.70
N GLU A 207 17.61 -2.12 -1.77
CA GLU A 207 18.10 -1.95 -3.15
C GLU A 207 17.84 -0.55 -3.70
N HIS A 208 16.79 0.13 -3.22
CA HIS A 208 16.49 1.53 -3.55
C HIS A 208 17.22 2.53 -2.66
N GLY A 209 18.24 2.10 -1.90
CA GLY A 209 19.02 2.95 -1.02
C GLY A 209 18.27 3.44 0.23
N GLY A 210 17.15 2.80 0.57
CA GLY A 210 16.40 3.06 1.78
C GLY A 210 16.94 2.32 3.01
N GLU A 211 16.33 2.57 4.16
CA GLU A 211 16.69 1.95 5.43
C GLU A 211 15.54 1.12 6.02
N ILE A 212 15.86 -0.03 6.61
CA ILE A 212 14.91 -0.80 7.41
C ILE A 212 15.17 -0.51 8.89
N TRP A 213 14.12 -0.13 9.60
CA TRP A 213 14.14 0.13 11.03
C TRP A 213 13.31 -0.93 11.75
N HIS A 214 14.00 -1.77 12.51
CA HIS A 214 13.42 -2.81 13.34
C HIS A 214 12.99 -2.24 14.68
N ILE A 215 11.80 -2.63 15.15
CA ILE A 215 11.28 -2.20 16.44
C ILE A 215 11.05 -3.43 17.31
N GLU A 216 11.83 -3.52 18.38
CA GLU A 216 11.78 -4.63 19.33
C GLU A 216 11.36 -4.13 20.71
N ARG A 217 10.37 -4.79 21.30
CA ARG A 217 9.98 -4.61 22.70
C ARG A 217 10.40 -5.84 23.51
N PRO A 218 11.38 -5.74 24.43
CA PRO A 218 11.79 -6.87 25.26
C PRO A 218 10.61 -7.48 26.02
N GLY A 219 10.58 -8.81 26.11
CA GLY A 219 9.51 -9.54 26.79
C GLY A 219 8.16 -9.56 26.07
N ASN A 220 8.07 -9.06 24.83
CA ASN A 220 6.84 -9.16 24.04
C ASN A 220 6.56 -10.64 23.70
N PRO A 221 5.43 -11.22 24.13
CA PRO A 221 5.12 -12.62 23.84
C PRO A 221 5.02 -12.84 22.33
N VAL A 222 5.53 -13.98 21.85
CA VAL A 222 5.31 -14.43 20.48
C VAL A 222 3.85 -14.90 20.40
N ILE A 223 2.98 -14.05 19.85
CA ILE A 223 1.52 -14.27 19.89
C ILE A 223 1.03 -15.20 18.75
N SER A 224 1.85 -15.48 17.72
CA SER A 224 1.40 -16.28 16.57
C SER A 224 2.54 -17.05 15.88
N GLN A 225 2.22 -18.25 15.38
CA GLN A 225 3.11 -19.15 14.60
C GLN A 225 2.92 -19.00 13.07
N HIS A 226 2.14 -18.02 12.59
CA HIS A 226 1.95 -17.83 11.15
C HIS A 226 3.17 -17.15 10.50
N SER A 227 3.53 -17.57 9.29
CA SER A 227 4.71 -17.10 8.53
C SER A 227 4.77 -15.58 8.36
N SER A 228 3.63 -14.90 8.38
CA SER A 228 3.54 -13.42 8.32
C SER A 228 3.88 -12.69 9.62
N GLU A 229 4.19 -13.39 10.72
CA GLU A 229 4.52 -12.82 12.04
C GLU A 229 6.00 -12.93 12.45
N TRP A 230 6.82 -13.61 11.64
CA TRP A 230 8.26 -13.68 11.91
C TRP A 230 8.98 -12.35 11.64
N GLY A 231 8.31 -11.44 10.92
CA GLY A 231 8.90 -10.20 10.44
C GLY A 231 9.94 -10.48 9.35
N VAL A 232 10.72 -9.46 9.02
CA VAL A 232 11.91 -9.61 8.18
C VAL A 232 13.14 -9.80 9.06
N GLU A 233 14.10 -10.58 8.61
CA GLU A 233 15.37 -10.79 9.28
C GLU A 233 16.15 -9.47 9.30
N ARG A 234 16.76 -9.17 10.47
CA ARG A 234 17.58 -7.99 10.63
C ARG A 234 18.92 -8.18 9.93
N ALA A 235 19.09 -7.53 8.79
CA ALA A 235 20.36 -7.49 8.10
C ALA A 235 21.37 -6.56 8.81
N PRO A 236 22.68 -6.73 8.61
CA PRO A 236 23.71 -5.91 9.27
C PRO A 236 23.59 -4.40 9.02
N GLN A 237 23.04 -4.01 7.87
CA GLN A 237 22.80 -2.61 7.49
C GLN A 237 21.50 -2.02 8.08
N ASP A 238 20.65 -2.83 8.68
CA ASP A 238 19.38 -2.39 9.23
C ASP A 238 19.57 -1.78 10.64
N TYR A 239 18.66 -0.91 11.03
CA TYR A 239 18.69 -0.23 12.33
C TYR A 239 17.75 -0.90 13.33
N LEU A 240 18.08 -0.82 14.62
CA LEU A 240 17.25 -1.35 15.70
C LEU A 240 16.85 -0.23 16.67
N ILE A 241 15.53 -0.08 16.86
CA ILE A 241 14.93 0.72 17.92
C ILE A 241 14.46 -0.24 19.02
N ARG A 242 15.10 -0.16 20.18
CA ARG A 242 14.67 -0.89 21.38
C ARG A 242 13.64 -0.08 22.16
N ASN A 243 12.41 -0.61 22.24
CA ASN A 243 11.31 -0.05 23.01
C ASN A 243 11.25 -0.70 24.41
N ASP A 244 12.11 -0.24 25.32
CA ASP A 244 12.36 -0.87 26.61
C ASP A 244 12.33 0.07 27.83
N ALA A 245 12.15 1.38 27.62
CA ALA A 245 12.32 2.39 28.67
C ALA A 245 11.26 3.52 28.65
N GLY A 246 10.10 3.26 28.03
CA GLY A 246 8.98 4.20 28.01
C GLY A 246 8.94 5.12 26.78
N LEU A 247 7.93 5.99 26.72
CA LEU A 247 7.61 6.79 25.54
C LEU A 247 8.64 7.89 25.25
N ASP A 248 9.13 8.58 26.29
CA ASP A 248 10.09 9.68 26.13
C ASP A 248 11.42 9.17 25.54
N GLU A 249 11.91 8.05 26.06
CA GLU A 249 13.11 7.39 25.54
C GLU A 249 12.90 6.86 24.12
N LEU A 250 11.74 6.26 23.84
CA LEU A 250 11.39 5.83 22.48
C LEU A 250 11.39 7.03 21.51
N SER A 251 10.83 8.17 21.94
CA SER A 251 10.80 9.40 21.15
C SER A 251 12.22 9.93 20.88
N SER A 252 13.11 9.93 21.88
CA SER A 252 14.50 10.32 21.70
C SER A 252 15.23 9.41 20.70
N LYS A 253 15.09 8.09 20.84
CA LYS A 253 15.70 7.10 19.92
C LYS A 253 15.21 7.28 18.48
N VAL A 254 13.92 7.54 18.28
CA VAL A 254 13.34 7.80 16.95
C VAL A 254 13.88 9.10 16.37
N HIS A 255 13.97 10.14 17.18
CA HIS A 255 14.51 11.44 16.77
C HIS A 255 15.98 11.33 16.34
N ASP A 256 16.82 10.70 17.16
CA ASP A 256 18.25 10.54 16.87
C ASP A 256 18.47 9.71 15.60
N LEU A 257 17.70 8.63 15.43
CA LEU A 257 17.81 7.79 14.24
C LEU A 257 17.36 8.53 12.97
N TRP A 258 16.28 9.31 13.06
CA TRP A 258 15.84 10.18 11.97
C TRP A 258 16.87 11.26 11.63
N ALA A 259 17.44 11.93 12.63
CA ALA A 259 18.50 12.93 12.41
C ALA A 259 19.72 12.31 11.72
N GLY A 260 20.10 11.10 12.11
CA GLY A 260 21.15 10.35 11.41
C GLY A 260 20.77 10.01 9.97
N PHE A 261 19.53 9.60 9.73
CA PHE A 261 19.01 9.30 8.38
C PHE A 261 19.08 10.53 7.48
N THR A 262 18.58 11.68 7.94
CA THR A 262 18.61 12.90 7.13
C THR A 262 20.02 13.35 6.81
N GLN A 263 20.96 13.20 7.74
CA GLN A 263 22.37 13.49 7.48
C GLN A 263 22.98 12.55 6.45
N ARG A 264 22.76 11.23 6.59
CA ARG A 264 23.30 10.21 5.66
C ARG A 264 22.79 10.38 4.24
N HIS A 265 21.52 10.77 4.09
CA HIS A 265 20.85 10.86 2.79
C HIS A 265 20.75 12.29 2.24
N GLY A 266 21.36 13.27 2.91
CA GLY A 266 21.33 14.68 2.48
C GLY A 266 19.91 15.26 2.43
N LEU A 267 19.01 14.79 3.31
CA LEU A 267 17.64 15.27 3.37
C LEU A 267 17.59 16.58 4.19
N THR A 268 17.83 17.70 3.51
CA THR A 268 17.65 19.04 4.08
C THR A 268 16.22 19.52 3.90
N LEU A 269 15.67 20.15 4.95
CA LEU A 269 14.41 20.91 4.92
C LEU A 269 14.46 22.06 3.90
#